data_AF-A0A849WCP1-F1
#
_entry.id   AF-A0A849WCP1-F1
#
_cell.length_a   1.000
_cell.length_b   1.000
_cell.length_c   1.000
_cell.angle_alpha   90.00
_cell.angle_beta   90.00
_cell.angle_gamma   90.00
#
_symmetry.space_group_name_H-M   'P 1'
#
loop_
_entity.id
_entity.type
_entity.pdbx_description
1 polymer ?
#
loop_
_entity_poly.entity_id
_entity_poly.type
_entity_poly.pdbx_seq_one_letter_code
_entity_poly.pdbx_strand_id
1 'polypeptide(L)'
;MTTKYLFIATLVILFVFSANATIISGYVINSGNGQYVYTGLVGAGSSTQATGTVGQVSVLVGTLNLLAGQQIRITKIGIGGDSKVDSGDNRFRLVGSGLDFTWVSGQQAVAATYRLAGTPYTGQQSRFTFYNVDITSNTGGSLSLYWDYHYDYDSVYLVDTDPLGNAFNDSAYLSSIRPWIQFEYVNVPEPSSMILMGFAFLGMMIFAKKSKK
;
A
#
# COMPACT_ATOMS: atom_id res chain seq x y z
N MET A 1 -2.82 -6.70 -70.23
CA MET A 1 -2.16 -6.54 -68.91
C MET A 1 -2.92 -5.49 -68.13
N THR A 2 -3.77 -5.90 -67.19
CA THR A 2 -4.58 -5.00 -66.36
C THR A 2 -4.39 -5.39 -64.90
N THR A 3 -3.53 -4.64 -64.21
CA THR A 3 -3.26 -4.80 -62.78
C THR A 3 -4.40 -4.13 -62.01
N LYS A 4 -5.31 -4.93 -61.44
CA LYS A 4 -6.34 -4.44 -60.51
C LYS A 4 -5.72 -4.38 -59.12
N TYR A 5 -5.56 -3.18 -58.59
CA TYR A 5 -5.16 -2.95 -57.19
C TYR A 5 -6.38 -3.13 -56.28
N LEU A 6 -6.27 -4.08 -55.37
CA LEU A 6 -7.21 -4.35 -54.29
C LEU A 6 -6.96 -3.34 -53.16
N PHE A 7 -7.83 -2.34 -53.01
CA PHE A 7 -7.83 -1.47 -51.84
C PHE A 7 -8.48 -2.21 -50.67
N ILE A 8 -7.67 -2.61 -49.69
CA ILE A 8 -8.15 -3.08 -48.39
C ILE A 8 -8.32 -1.85 -47.50
N ALA A 9 -9.57 -1.45 -47.27
CA ALA A 9 -9.90 -0.41 -46.30
C ALA A 9 -9.85 -1.03 -44.89
N THR A 10 -8.80 -0.73 -44.13
CA THR A 10 -8.71 -1.09 -42.72
C THR A 10 -9.59 -0.14 -41.90
N LEU A 11 -10.74 -0.62 -41.47
CA LEU A 11 -11.61 0.07 -40.51
C LEU A 11 -10.95 0.03 -39.12
N VAL A 12 -10.35 1.15 -38.71
CA VAL A 12 -9.83 1.33 -37.34
C VAL A 12 -11.00 1.72 -36.45
N ILE A 13 -11.53 0.74 -35.69
CA ILE A 13 -12.52 1.00 -34.65
C ILE A 13 -11.75 1.53 -33.42
N LEU A 14 -11.75 2.85 -33.26
CA LEU A 14 -11.23 3.53 -32.07
C LEU A 14 -12.27 3.41 -30.95
N PHE A 15 -12.12 2.41 -30.07
CA PHE A 15 -12.86 2.39 -28.82
C PHE A 15 -12.27 3.45 -27.88
N VAL A 16 -12.94 4.60 -27.78
CA VAL A 16 -12.75 5.53 -26.67
C VAL A 16 -13.47 4.92 -25.47
N PHE A 17 -12.77 4.08 -24.71
CA PHE A 17 -13.18 3.78 -23.36
C PHE A 17 -12.90 5.03 -22.52
N SER A 18 -13.92 5.84 -22.27
CA SER A 18 -13.92 6.75 -21.13
C SER A 18 -14.09 5.89 -19.86
N ALA A 19 -13.01 5.25 -19.42
CA ALA A 19 -12.94 4.81 -18.04
C ALA A 19 -13.00 6.08 -17.20
N ASN A 20 -14.08 6.27 -16.46
CA ASN A 20 -14.08 7.19 -15.34
C ASN A 20 -12.94 6.72 -14.43
N ALA A 21 -11.79 7.37 -14.53
CA ALA A 21 -10.65 7.08 -13.69
C ALA A 21 -11.06 7.44 -12.26
N THR A 22 -11.47 6.44 -11.49
CA THR A 22 -11.50 6.57 -10.03
C THR A 22 -10.11 7.01 -9.64
N ILE A 23 -9.98 8.26 -9.18
CA ILE A 23 -8.71 8.79 -8.70
C ILE A 23 -8.31 7.92 -7.52
N ILE A 24 -7.29 7.08 -7.73
CA ILE A 24 -6.62 6.34 -6.67
C ILE A 24 -5.91 7.40 -5.81
N SER A 25 -6.38 7.62 -4.59
CA SER A 25 -5.90 8.70 -3.70
C SER A 25 -4.58 8.34 -2.97
N GLY A 26 -4.16 7.07 -3.07
CA GLY A 26 -2.90 6.59 -2.51
C GLY A 26 -1.69 6.79 -3.43
N TYR A 27 -0.52 7.02 -2.84
CA TYR A 27 0.76 7.12 -3.52
C TYR A 27 1.88 6.48 -2.72
N VAL A 28 2.99 6.17 -3.41
CA VAL A 28 4.22 5.62 -2.83
C VAL A 28 5.30 6.68 -2.83
N ILE A 29 5.96 6.88 -1.68
CA ILE A 29 7.12 7.75 -1.51
C ILE A 29 8.37 6.86 -1.39
N ASN A 30 9.38 7.11 -2.23
CA ASN A 30 10.71 6.53 -2.03
C ASN A 30 11.47 7.40 -1.02
N SER A 31 11.71 6.87 0.17
CA SER A 31 12.38 7.59 1.28
C SER A 31 13.90 7.38 1.29
N GLY A 32 14.46 6.72 0.27
CA GLY A 32 15.87 6.37 0.20
C GLY A 32 16.22 5.10 0.97
N ASN A 33 17.47 4.63 0.82
CA ASN A 33 18.01 3.45 1.51
C ASN A 33 17.16 2.16 1.37
N GLY A 34 16.43 2.02 0.26
CA GLY A 34 15.54 0.88 0.00
C GLY A 34 14.23 0.89 0.80
N GLN A 35 13.90 2.00 1.48
CA GLN A 35 12.67 2.16 2.25
C GLN A 35 11.63 2.98 1.48
N TYR A 36 10.39 2.51 1.54
CA TYR A 36 9.25 3.11 0.86
C TYR A 36 8.10 3.31 1.84
N VAL A 37 7.29 4.33 1.57
CA VAL A 37 6.06 4.62 2.30
C VAL A 37 4.89 4.59 1.35
N TYR A 38 3.85 3.84 1.68
CA TYR A 38 2.54 3.99 1.05
C TYR A 38 1.63 4.81 1.98
N THR A 39 0.92 5.79 1.43
CA THR A 39 -0.08 6.57 2.15
C THR A 39 -1.13 7.14 1.19
N GLY A 40 -2.31 7.49 1.69
CA GLY A 40 -3.38 8.10 0.90
C GLY A 40 -4.30 8.93 1.79
N LEU A 41 -4.80 10.05 1.26
CA LEU A 41 -5.73 10.89 2.03
C LEU A 41 -7.14 10.33 1.93
N VAL A 42 -7.77 10.12 3.08
CA VAL A 42 -9.21 9.88 3.21
C VAL A 42 -9.81 10.89 4.21
N GLY A 43 -11.14 10.99 4.27
CA GLY A 43 -11.82 11.88 5.21
C GLY A 43 -12.82 12.83 4.55
N ALA A 44 -13.39 13.73 5.35
CA ALA A 44 -14.42 14.66 4.88
C ALA A 44 -13.85 15.63 3.82
N GLY A 45 -14.58 15.79 2.71
CA GLY A 45 -14.16 16.65 1.60
C GLY A 45 -12.98 16.13 0.77
N SER A 46 -12.45 14.94 1.08
CA SER A 46 -11.50 14.25 0.20
C SER A 46 -12.25 13.54 -0.95
N SER A 47 -11.53 13.19 -2.03
CA SER A 47 -12.07 12.35 -3.11
C SER A 47 -12.43 10.93 -2.64
N THR A 48 -12.01 10.56 -1.43
CA THR A 48 -12.12 9.22 -0.83
C THR A 48 -12.88 9.34 0.48
N GLN A 49 -14.14 9.78 0.38
CA GLN A 49 -15.04 9.93 1.51
C GLN A 49 -15.87 8.66 1.71
N ALA A 50 -16.15 8.31 2.96
CA ALA A 50 -17.12 7.28 3.29
C ALA A 50 -18.52 7.70 2.81
N THR A 51 -19.08 6.98 1.84
CA THR A 51 -20.50 7.07 1.49
C THR A 51 -21.24 5.93 2.20
N GLY A 52 -21.73 6.15 3.41
CA GLY A 52 -22.39 5.09 4.19
C GLY A 52 -22.79 5.51 5.61
N THR A 53 -23.41 4.57 6.33
CA THR A 53 -23.71 4.72 7.76
C THR A 53 -22.42 4.56 8.56
N VAL A 54 -22.27 5.38 9.61
CA VAL A 54 -21.26 5.23 10.67
C VAL A 54 -21.00 3.75 11.00
N GLY A 55 -19.74 3.33 10.97
CA GLY A 55 -19.32 1.97 11.29
C GLY A 55 -19.37 0.94 10.16
N GLN A 56 -19.72 1.33 8.92
CA GLN A 56 -19.58 0.48 7.73
C GLN A 56 -19.08 1.29 6.54
N VAL A 57 -17.76 1.44 6.46
CA VAL A 57 -17.08 2.01 5.30
C VAL A 57 -16.40 0.86 4.58
N SER A 58 -16.30 0.90 3.26
CA SER A 58 -15.41 0.01 2.51
C SER A 58 -14.96 0.74 1.27
N VAL A 59 -13.96 1.61 1.47
CA VAL A 59 -13.47 2.50 0.42
C VAL A 59 -12.05 2.08 0.07
N LEU A 60 -11.81 1.78 -1.20
CA LEU A 60 -10.46 1.53 -1.71
C LEU A 60 -9.67 2.84 -1.65
N VAL A 61 -8.66 2.88 -0.80
CA VAL A 61 -7.71 4.00 -0.70
C VAL A 61 -6.75 3.94 -1.89
N GLY A 62 -6.31 2.72 -2.21
CA GLY A 62 -5.55 2.44 -3.41
C GLY A 62 -4.88 1.07 -3.40
N THR A 63 -4.05 0.85 -4.41
CA THR A 63 -3.42 -0.44 -4.67
C THR A 63 -1.91 -0.27 -4.80
N LEU A 64 -1.16 -1.08 -4.06
CA LEU A 64 0.28 -1.22 -4.19
C LEU A 64 0.57 -2.42 -5.11
N ASN A 65 1.10 -2.14 -6.29
CA ASN A 65 1.49 -3.19 -7.24
C ASN A 65 2.91 -3.67 -6.92
N LEU A 66 3.09 -4.98 -6.79
CA LEU A 66 4.40 -5.58 -6.57
C LEU A 66 5.08 -5.82 -7.91
N LEU A 67 6.39 -5.62 -7.95
CA LEU A 67 7.19 -5.97 -9.13
C LEU A 67 7.28 -7.49 -9.28
N ALA A 68 7.36 -7.96 -10.53
CA ALA A 68 7.54 -9.39 -10.80
C ALA A 68 8.83 -9.89 -10.14
N GLY A 69 8.78 -11.08 -9.53
CA GLY A 69 9.92 -11.69 -8.83
C GLY A 69 10.27 -11.02 -7.48
N GLN A 70 9.47 -10.07 -7.00
CA GLN A 70 9.70 -9.41 -5.72
C GLN A 70 8.59 -9.66 -4.70
N GLN A 71 8.98 -9.64 -3.43
CA GLN A 71 8.09 -9.52 -2.29
C GLN A 71 8.20 -8.10 -1.74
N ILE A 72 7.25 -7.71 -0.91
CA ILE A 72 7.45 -6.61 0.02
C ILE A 72 7.52 -7.14 1.44
N ARG A 73 8.37 -6.53 2.25
CA ARG A 73 8.38 -6.70 3.70
C ARG A 73 7.89 -5.41 4.34
N ILE A 74 6.75 -5.48 4.99
CA ILE A 74 6.16 -4.38 5.75
C ILE A 74 6.81 -4.38 7.13
N THR A 75 7.42 -3.25 7.49
CA THR A 75 8.20 -3.10 8.73
C THR A 75 7.50 -2.21 9.76
N LYS A 76 6.55 -1.39 9.31
CA LYS A 76 5.78 -0.51 10.17
C LYS A 76 4.47 -0.11 9.51
N ILE A 77 3.43 0.06 10.33
CA ILE A 77 2.14 0.60 9.93
C ILE A 77 1.80 1.80 10.82
N GLY A 78 0.94 2.68 10.33
CA GLY A 78 0.56 3.90 11.00
C GLY A 78 -0.81 4.42 10.57
N ILE A 79 -1.34 5.29 11.41
CA ILE A 79 -2.51 6.13 11.12
C ILE A 79 -2.14 7.56 11.49
N GLY A 80 -2.50 8.53 10.67
CA GLY A 80 -2.39 9.95 10.99
C GLY A 80 -3.72 10.66 10.82
N GLY A 81 -3.90 11.76 11.53
CA GLY A 81 -5.09 12.61 11.39
C GLY A 81 -6.17 12.33 12.44
N ASP A 82 -7.43 12.41 12.05
CA ASP A 82 -8.60 12.34 12.93
C ASP A 82 -8.82 10.91 13.48
N SER A 83 -8.02 10.51 14.47
CA SER A 83 -8.06 9.19 15.12
C SER A 83 -7.53 9.26 16.56
N LYS A 84 -7.88 10.33 17.29
CA LYS A 84 -7.44 10.53 18.68
C LYS A 84 -8.18 9.59 19.64
N VAL A 85 -7.70 9.44 20.88
CA VAL A 85 -8.23 8.48 21.86
C VAL A 85 -9.72 8.68 22.19
N ASP A 86 -10.22 9.89 22.02
CA ASP A 86 -11.59 10.31 22.25
C ASP A 86 -12.38 10.47 20.95
N SER A 87 -11.78 10.25 19.77
CA SER A 87 -12.48 10.16 18.49
C SER A 87 -12.83 8.73 18.16
N GLY A 88 -13.88 8.57 17.37
CA GLY A 88 -14.27 7.35 16.73
C GLY A 88 -13.11 6.62 16.04
N ASP A 89 -13.28 5.30 15.96
CA ASP A 89 -12.27 4.44 15.36
C ASP A 89 -12.12 4.65 13.86
N ASN A 90 -10.88 4.58 13.40
CA ASN A 90 -10.54 4.45 12.00
C ASN A 90 -9.78 3.14 11.79
N ARG A 91 -10.34 2.27 10.95
CA ARG A 91 -9.72 0.98 10.62
C ARG A 91 -9.36 0.91 9.14
N PHE A 92 -8.17 0.41 8.90
CA PHE A 92 -7.71 0.07 7.56
C PHE A 92 -7.51 -1.44 7.45
N ARG A 93 -7.75 -1.96 6.25
CA ARG A 93 -7.51 -3.36 5.87
C ARG A 93 -6.60 -3.42 4.66
N LEU A 94 -5.51 -4.18 4.77
CA LEU A 94 -4.65 -4.51 3.65
C LEU A 94 -4.90 -5.95 3.24
N VAL A 95 -5.22 -6.18 1.97
CA VAL A 95 -5.51 -7.51 1.42
C VAL A 95 -4.85 -7.72 0.06
N GLY A 96 -4.36 -8.92 -0.20
CA GLY A 96 -3.74 -9.32 -1.46
C GLY A 96 -2.36 -9.92 -1.26
N SER A 97 -1.81 -10.54 -2.31
CA SER A 97 -0.48 -11.18 -2.28
C SER A 97 -0.20 -12.01 -0.99
N GLY A 98 -1.17 -12.84 -0.57
CA GLY A 98 -1.04 -13.68 0.63
C GLY A 98 -1.19 -12.97 1.98
N LEU A 99 -1.46 -11.66 1.99
CA LEU A 99 -1.71 -10.86 3.19
C LEU A 99 -3.21 -10.55 3.34
N ASP A 100 -3.69 -10.56 4.58
CA ASP A 100 -5.00 -10.04 4.97
C ASP A 100 -4.95 -9.67 6.45
N PHE A 101 -4.83 -8.38 6.75
CA PHE A 101 -4.81 -7.89 8.13
C PHE A 101 -5.40 -6.50 8.25
N THR A 102 -5.79 -6.13 9.46
CA THR A 102 -6.36 -4.83 9.78
C THR A 102 -5.58 -4.11 10.87
N TRP A 103 -5.65 -2.79 10.88
CA TRP A 103 -5.18 -1.99 12.00
C TRP A 103 -6.09 -0.80 12.29
N VAL A 104 -6.15 -0.43 13.56
CA VAL A 104 -7.09 0.58 14.06
C VAL A 104 -6.43 1.56 15.02
N SER A 105 -6.87 2.82 14.96
CA SER A 105 -6.58 3.88 15.93
C SER A 105 -7.88 4.66 16.22
N GLY A 106 -7.95 5.32 17.37
CA GLY A 106 -9.17 5.95 17.91
C GLY A 106 -9.48 5.49 19.33
N GLN A 107 -10.77 5.43 19.67
CA GLN A 107 -11.36 4.90 20.91
C GLN A 107 -11.12 3.39 21.15
N GLN A 108 -10.63 2.65 20.15
CA GLN A 108 -10.32 1.22 20.19
C GLN A 108 -11.53 0.29 20.45
N ALA A 109 -12.75 0.71 20.10
CA ALA A 109 -13.96 -0.11 20.24
C ALA A 109 -14.06 -1.26 19.21
N VAL A 110 -13.42 -1.12 18.05
CA VAL A 110 -13.49 -2.07 16.93
C VAL A 110 -12.35 -3.07 16.97
N ALA A 111 -12.65 -4.34 16.65
CA ALA A 111 -11.63 -5.37 16.51
C ALA A 111 -10.76 -5.15 15.25
N ALA A 112 -9.45 -5.32 15.42
CA ALA A 112 -8.46 -5.31 14.35
C ALA A 112 -7.28 -6.23 14.70
N THR A 113 -6.47 -6.60 13.70
CA THR A 113 -5.25 -7.40 13.89
C THR A 113 -4.21 -6.63 14.71
N TYR A 114 -4.02 -5.34 14.43
CA TYR A 114 -3.11 -4.46 15.15
C TYR A 114 -3.87 -3.25 15.73
N ARG A 115 -3.55 -2.88 16.97
CA ARG A 115 -4.17 -1.75 17.68
C ARG A 115 -3.11 -0.71 18.00
N LEU A 116 -3.27 0.48 17.43
CA LEU A 116 -2.34 1.60 17.59
C LEU A 116 -2.83 2.50 18.73
N ALA A 117 -1.94 3.23 19.39
CA ALA A 117 -2.38 4.31 20.28
C ALA A 117 -3.21 5.34 19.49
N GLY A 118 -4.09 6.09 20.15
CA GLY A 118 -4.75 7.24 19.54
C GLY A 118 -3.72 8.24 19.01
N THR A 119 -4.03 8.91 17.90
CA THR A 119 -3.15 9.94 17.33
C THR A 119 -2.95 11.10 18.32
N PRO A 120 -1.69 11.53 18.57
CA PRO A 120 -1.43 12.72 19.37
C PRO A 120 -1.96 13.97 18.67
N TYR A 121 -2.49 14.93 19.42
CA TYR A 121 -3.03 16.17 18.84
C TYR A 121 -2.72 17.42 19.67
N THR A 122 -2.78 18.59 19.05
CA THR A 122 -2.67 19.91 19.66
C THR A 122 -3.61 20.87 18.93
N GLY A 123 -4.69 21.28 19.60
CA GLY A 123 -5.78 21.99 18.92
C GLY A 123 -6.44 21.09 17.87
N GLN A 124 -6.53 21.56 16.63
CA GLN A 124 -7.05 20.78 15.49
C GLN A 124 -5.96 19.99 14.75
N GLN A 125 -4.69 20.14 15.12
CA GLN A 125 -3.58 19.46 14.44
C GLN A 125 -3.30 18.12 15.12
N SER A 126 -3.36 17.05 14.35
CA SER A 126 -3.01 15.69 14.76
C SER A 126 -1.72 15.23 14.11
N ARG A 127 -1.16 14.16 14.66
CA ARG A 127 0.09 13.52 14.30
C ARG A 127 -0.13 12.07 13.87
N PHE A 128 0.94 11.43 13.43
CA PHE A 128 0.92 9.99 13.26
C PHE A 128 1.06 9.25 14.58
N THR A 129 0.45 8.07 14.60
CA THR A 129 0.71 6.99 15.55
C THR A 129 1.18 5.76 14.75
N PHE A 130 2.07 4.97 15.31
CA PHE A 130 2.75 3.89 14.59
C PHE A 130 2.78 2.57 15.37
N TYR A 131 2.94 1.47 14.64
CA TYR A 131 3.17 0.14 15.19
C TYR A 131 4.19 -0.61 14.33
N ASN A 132 5.23 -1.17 14.96
CA ASN A 132 6.22 -1.99 14.26
C ASN A 132 5.62 -3.36 13.94
N VAL A 133 5.82 -3.82 12.71
CA VAL A 133 5.38 -5.14 12.26
C VAL A 133 6.52 -5.79 11.46
N ASP A 134 6.42 -7.10 11.22
CA ASP A 134 7.34 -7.80 10.32
C ASP A 134 6.54 -8.82 9.52
N ILE A 135 6.02 -8.39 8.38
CA ILE A 135 5.09 -9.18 7.57
C ILE A 135 5.58 -9.13 6.12
N THR A 136 5.78 -10.29 5.51
CA THR A 136 6.25 -10.39 4.12
C THR A 136 5.15 -10.94 3.23
N SER A 137 4.93 -10.30 2.09
CA SER A 137 3.96 -10.75 1.09
C SER A 137 4.43 -12.01 0.36
N ASN A 138 3.54 -12.63 -0.41
CA ASN A 138 3.95 -13.55 -1.46
C ASN A 138 4.66 -12.79 -2.59
N THR A 139 5.35 -13.52 -3.45
CA THR A 139 6.04 -12.96 -4.61
C THR A 139 5.02 -12.47 -5.64
N GLY A 140 5.18 -11.24 -6.11
CA GLY A 140 4.34 -10.61 -7.13
C GLY A 140 2.93 -10.27 -6.67
N GLY A 141 2.06 -9.94 -7.63
CA GLY A 141 0.65 -9.57 -7.39
C GLY A 141 0.45 -8.12 -6.96
N SER A 142 -0.64 -7.86 -6.25
CA SER A 142 -1.01 -6.54 -5.76
C SER A 142 -1.58 -6.63 -4.35
N LEU A 143 -1.46 -5.53 -3.61
CA LEU A 143 -2.07 -5.31 -2.32
C LEU A 143 -3.05 -4.15 -2.42
N SER A 144 -4.29 -4.37 -2.00
CA SER A 144 -5.32 -3.35 -1.95
C SER A 144 -5.52 -2.88 -0.52
N LEU A 145 -5.51 -1.56 -0.34
CA LEU A 145 -5.74 -0.93 0.95
C LEU A 145 -7.14 -0.34 1.00
N TYR A 146 -7.91 -0.77 1.98
CA TYR A 146 -9.25 -0.28 2.24
C TYR A 146 -9.29 0.51 3.54
N TRP A 147 -10.03 1.62 3.52
CA TRP A 147 -10.57 2.25 4.72
C TRP A 147 -11.93 1.60 4.97
N ASP A 148 -11.98 0.71 5.95
CA ASP A 148 -13.09 -0.23 6.11
C ASP A 148 -13.93 -0.02 7.39
N TYR A 149 -13.59 1.01 8.16
CA TYR A 149 -14.38 1.46 9.30
C TYR A 149 -14.04 2.90 9.66
N HIS A 150 -15.08 3.67 9.99
CA HIS A 150 -14.99 5.04 10.49
C HIS A 150 -16.21 5.35 11.36
N TYR A 151 -16.02 6.11 12.45
CA TYR A 151 -17.12 6.41 13.38
C TYR A 151 -17.51 7.90 13.49
N ASP A 152 -16.61 8.87 13.34
CA ASP A 152 -16.95 10.29 13.46
C ASP A 152 -15.97 11.26 12.78
N TYR A 153 -16.46 12.46 12.47
CA TYR A 153 -15.65 13.56 11.93
C TYR A 153 -15.62 14.71 12.96
N ASP A 154 -14.47 14.97 13.58
CA ASP A 154 -14.32 15.96 14.65
C ASP A 154 -13.56 17.25 14.24
N SER A 155 -13.31 17.42 12.94
CA SER A 155 -12.54 18.49 12.30
C SER A 155 -11.03 18.53 12.61
N VAL A 156 -10.45 17.47 13.18
CA VAL A 156 -8.99 17.34 13.32
C VAL A 156 -8.34 17.00 11.98
N TYR A 157 -7.12 17.47 11.74
CA TYR A 157 -6.39 17.18 10.50
C TYR A 157 -4.92 16.89 10.77
N LEU A 158 -4.27 16.17 9.86
CA LEU A 158 -2.87 15.78 10.00
C LEU A 158 -1.93 16.95 9.68
N VAL A 159 -1.03 17.26 10.61
CA VAL A 159 0.18 18.06 10.34
C VAL A 159 1.33 17.40 11.08
N ASP A 160 2.18 16.69 10.35
CA ASP A 160 3.27 15.93 10.96
C ASP A 160 4.41 15.64 9.97
N THR A 161 5.54 15.20 10.51
CA THR A 161 6.64 14.61 9.74
C THR A 161 6.81 13.17 10.17
N ASP A 162 6.78 12.25 9.20
CA ASP A 162 6.94 10.83 9.51
C ASP A 162 8.39 10.48 9.94
N PRO A 163 8.63 9.26 10.47
CA PRO A 163 9.96 8.85 10.91
C PRO A 163 11.04 8.81 9.82
N LEU A 164 10.66 8.92 8.55
CA LEU A 164 11.56 8.94 7.40
C LEU A 164 11.77 10.37 6.86
N GLY A 165 11.18 11.38 7.49
CA GLY A 165 11.35 12.79 7.14
C GLY A 165 10.35 13.32 6.12
N ASN A 166 9.32 12.56 5.75
CA ASN A 166 8.29 13.04 4.83
C ASN A 166 7.30 13.94 5.58
N ALA A 167 7.12 15.17 5.09
CA ALA A 167 6.20 16.14 5.69
C ALA A 167 4.78 15.99 5.11
N PHE A 168 3.79 16.02 6.00
CA PHE A 168 2.36 15.94 5.67
C PHE A 168 1.64 17.15 6.27
N ASN A 169 0.80 17.81 5.46
CA ASN A 169 -0.03 18.91 5.90
C ASN A 169 -1.37 18.85 5.19
N ASP A 170 -2.37 18.37 5.93
CA ASP A 170 -3.74 18.17 5.45
C ASP A 170 -4.67 19.28 5.94
N SER A 171 -4.15 20.44 6.35
CA SER A 171 -4.96 21.57 6.88
C SER A 171 -6.06 22.08 5.95
N ALA A 172 -6.03 21.74 4.67
CA ALA A 172 -7.11 22.02 3.72
C ALA A 172 -8.31 21.06 3.83
N TYR A 173 -8.18 19.96 4.57
CA TYR A 173 -9.16 18.87 4.69
C TYR A 173 -9.47 18.59 6.16
N LEU A 174 -10.58 19.15 6.64
CA LEU A 174 -11.05 18.87 8.01
C LEU A 174 -11.40 17.38 8.15
N SER A 175 -11.08 16.80 9.31
CA SER A 175 -11.18 15.36 9.53
C SER A 175 -10.42 14.50 8.53
N SER A 176 -9.21 14.93 8.17
CA SER A 176 -8.32 14.15 7.33
C SER A 176 -7.82 12.92 8.10
N ILE A 177 -7.80 11.77 7.46
CA ILE A 177 -7.18 10.56 7.98
C ILE A 177 -6.24 10.00 6.91
N ARG A 178 -5.10 9.46 7.33
CA ARG A 178 -4.15 8.77 6.44
C ARG A 178 -3.76 7.41 7.01
N PRO A 179 -3.88 6.31 6.25
CA PRO A 179 -3.06 5.15 6.51
C PRO A 179 -1.61 5.44 6.12
N TRP A 180 -0.68 4.80 6.80
CA TRP A 180 0.75 4.91 6.53
C TRP A 180 1.37 3.52 6.64
N ILE A 181 2.13 3.09 5.63
CA ILE A 181 2.75 1.75 5.59
C ILE A 181 4.20 1.92 5.15
N GLN A 182 5.15 1.54 6.01
CA GLN A 182 6.56 1.44 5.66
C GLN A 182 6.88 0.04 5.16
N PHE A 183 7.59 -0.05 4.03
CA PHE A 183 8.01 -1.32 3.47
C PHE A 183 9.33 -1.24 2.72
N GLU A 184 9.93 -2.40 2.47
CA GLU A 184 11.07 -2.60 1.60
C GLU A 184 10.78 -3.69 0.58
N TYR A 185 11.37 -3.59 -0.62
CA TYR A 185 11.31 -4.67 -1.61
C TYR A 185 12.35 -5.74 -1.28
N VAL A 186 11.91 -6.99 -1.29
CA VAL A 186 12.77 -8.16 -1.09
C VAL A 186 12.86 -8.91 -2.41
N ASN A 187 14.07 -9.04 -2.94
CA ASN A 187 14.31 -9.84 -4.14
C ASN A 187 14.16 -11.32 -3.82
N VAL A 188 13.31 -12.01 -4.57
CA VAL A 188 13.22 -13.47 -4.50
C VAL A 188 14.11 -14.04 -5.60
N PRO A 189 15.15 -14.84 -5.27
CA PRO A 189 15.97 -15.47 -6.29
C PRO A 189 15.09 -16.30 -7.23
N GLU A 190 15.21 -16.04 -8.53
CA GLU A 190 14.49 -16.80 -9.54
C GLU A 190 14.84 -18.29 -9.42
N PRO A 191 13.89 -19.23 -9.58
CA PRO A 191 14.17 -20.66 -9.46
C PRO A 191 15.32 -21.14 -10.35
N SER A 192 15.49 -20.52 -11.53
CA SER A 192 16.59 -20.79 -12.46
C SER A 192 17.96 -20.43 -11.87
N SER A 193 18.05 -19.33 -11.11
CA SER A 193 19.28 -18.95 -10.41
C SER A 193 19.65 -19.97 -9.33
N MET A 194 18.65 -20.53 -8.64
CA MET A 194 18.86 -21.60 -7.66
C MET A 194 19.34 -22.90 -8.30
N ILE A 195 18.76 -23.27 -9.44
CA ILE A 195 19.16 -24.46 -10.22
C ILE A 195 20.61 -24.31 -10.70
N LEU A 196 20.99 -23.13 -11.23
CA LEU A 196 22.35 -22.88 -11.70
C LEU A 196 23.38 -22.94 -10.55
N MET A 197 23.06 -22.36 -9.38
CA MET A 197 23.90 -22.51 -8.20
C MET A 197 24.06 -23.99 -7.80
N GLY A 198 22.96 -24.74 -7.79
CA GLY A 198 22.98 -26.17 -7.51
C GLY A 198 23.90 -26.94 -8.46
N PHE A 199 23.83 -26.67 -9.76
CA PHE A 199 24.72 -27.29 -10.75
C PHE A 199 26.19 -26.85 -10.59
N ALA A 200 26.45 -25.58 -10.26
CA ALA A 200 27.81 -25.10 -10.00
C ALA A 200 28.46 -25.84 -8.81
N PHE A 201 27.71 -26.03 -7.71
CA PHE A 201 28.17 -26.82 -6.56
C PHE A 201 28.41 -28.29 -6.92
N LEU A 202 27.51 -28.90 -7.70
CA LEU A 202 27.68 -30.28 -8.14
C LEU A 202 28.93 -30.44 -9.04
N GLY A 203 29.16 -29.50 -9.95
CA GLY A 203 30.37 -29.45 -10.77
C GLY A 203 31.64 -29.38 -9.92
N MET A 204 31.70 -28.47 -8.96
CA MET A 204 32.86 -28.34 -8.06
C MET A 204 33.14 -29.63 -7.27
N MET A 205 32.11 -30.32 -6.78
CA MET A 205 32.28 -31.60 -6.08
C MET A 205 32.85 -32.70 -6.98
N ILE A 206 32.42 -32.76 -8.25
CA ILE A 206 32.94 -33.73 -9.23
C ILE A 206 34.42 -33.46 -9.53
N PHE A 207 34.81 -32.19 -9.72
CA PHE A 207 36.20 -31.82 -9.99
C PHE A 207 37.11 -31.98 -8.77
N ALA A 208 36.64 -31.67 -7.56
CA ALA A 208 37.40 -31.86 -6.32
C ALA A 208 37.74 -33.34 -6.04
N LYS A 209 36.90 -34.29 -6.52
CA LYS A 209 37.18 -35.73 -6.38
C LYS A 209 38.28 -36.23 -7.32
N LYS A 210 38.54 -35.52 -8.43
CA LYS A 210 39.56 -35.92 -9.42
C LYS A 210 40.98 -35.49 -9.07
N SER A 211 41.20 -34.50 -8.21
CA SER A 211 42.56 -33.99 -7.91
C SER A 211 43.32 -34.74 -6.80
N LYS A 212 42.75 -35.83 -6.24
CA LYS A 212 43.40 -36.67 -5.21
C LYS A 212 44.02 -37.96 -5.75
N LYS A 213 44.35 -38.03 -7.03
CA LYS A 213 45.16 -39.10 -7.63
C LYS A 213 46.38 -38.48 -8.28
#